data_AF-A0A7R9WRU5-F1
#
_entry.id   AF-A0A7R9WRU5-F1
#
_cell.length_a   1.000
_cell.length_b   1.000
_cell.length_c   1.000
_cell.angle_alpha   90.00
_cell.angle_beta   90.00
_cell.angle_gamma   90.00
#
_symmetry.space_group_name_H-M   'P 1'
#
loop_
_entity.id
_entity.type
_entity.pdbx_description
1 polymer ?
#
loop_
_entity_poly.entity_id
_entity_poly.type
_entity_poly.pdbx_seq_one_letter_code
_entity_poly.pdbx_strand_id
1 'polypeptide(L)'
;DLYFSKIFGEKLAEIVELSPLTWLPLIPALAVANSIDVSRDVVSAASHNAFASSGYFLGTPENFAVCTFAAFVGWTWGWWNFWKLNSIMQMLTPILVKDSQSSCEVQLLPPKYEDDDLLRNFDSSPGIFGWIESQFGEPATNDQERLFGKAGAAGPELYIKSIKFQIWLVISQIVLWGTQIVARDISALTQHADNVGNPDLLVPELMVFGFYVLVSAGQLGLAP
;
A
#
# COMPACT_ATOMS: atom_id res chain seq x y z
N ASP A 1 26.47 1.75 -8.63
CA ASP A 1 25.76 0.46 -8.55
C ASP A 1 25.78 -0.29 -7.21
N LEU A 2 26.58 0.08 -6.20
CA LEU A 2 26.69 -0.70 -4.95
C LEU A 2 26.03 -0.07 -3.69
N TYR A 3 25.41 1.11 -3.80
CA TYR A 3 24.82 1.77 -2.63
C TYR A 3 23.39 1.28 -2.36
N PHE A 4 22.52 1.33 -3.37
CA PHE A 4 21.14 0.86 -3.25
C PHE A 4 21.03 -0.66 -3.04
N SER A 5 21.80 -1.47 -3.77
CA SER A 5 21.75 -2.93 -3.60
C SER A 5 22.25 -3.40 -2.22
N LYS A 6 23.20 -2.69 -1.63
CA LYS A 6 23.74 -3.02 -0.30
C LYS A 6 22.78 -2.58 0.81
N ILE A 7 22.13 -1.43 0.69
CA ILE A 7 21.12 -0.94 1.64
C ILE A 7 19.82 -1.75 1.58
N PHE A 8 19.34 -2.09 0.37
CA PHE A 8 18.10 -2.85 0.21
C PHE A 8 18.30 -4.36 0.44
N GLY A 9 19.48 -4.90 0.11
CA GLY A 9 19.79 -6.33 0.26
C GLY A 9 20.03 -6.79 1.70
N GLU A 10 20.72 -5.99 2.53
CA GLU A 10 20.96 -6.34 3.96
C GLU A 10 19.69 -6.26 4.82
N LYS A 11 18.63 -5.58 4.37
CA LYS A 11 17.42 -5.29 5.16
C LYS A 11 16.22 -6.20 4.87
N LEU A 12 16.36 -7.25 4.06
CA LEU A 12 15.24 -8.13 3.72
C LEU A 12 14.60 -8.80 4.95
N ALA A 13 15.41 -9.14 5.97
CA ALA A 13 14.92 -9.67 7.24
C ALA A 13 14.12 -8.63 8.04
N GLU A 14 14.48 -7.34 7.94
CA GLU A 14 13.77 -6.24 8.59
C GLU A 14 12.40 -6.03 7.93
N ILE A 15 12.20 -6.37 6.66
CA ILE A 15 10.90 -6.22 5.96
C ILE A 15 9.83 -7.16 6.54
N VAL A 16 10.23 -8.30 7.11
CA VAL A 16 9.30 -9.33 7.64
C VAL A 16 8.69 -8.94 9.00
N GLU A 17 9.31 -8.05 9.77
CA GLU A 17 8.78 -7.69 11.08
C GLU A 17 7.56 -6.75 10.97
N LEU A 18 6.39 -7.21 11.41
CA LEU A 18 5.16 -6.44 11.34
C LEU A 18 5.20 -5.23 12.27
N SER A 19 5.13 -4.01 11.72
CA SER A 19 4.99 -2.81 12.55
C SER A 19 3.58 -2.80 13.18
N PRO A 20 3.45 -2.60 14.50
CA PRO A 20 2.14 -2.46 15.14
C PRO A 20 1.29 -1.32 14.54
N LEU A 21 1.94 -0.29 13.99
CA LEU A 21 1.26 0.85 13.36
C LEU A 21 0.48 0.45 12.10
N THR A 22 0.82 -0.67 11.46
CA THR A 22 0.11 -1.19 10.29
C THR A 22 -1.36 -1.51 10.61
N TRP A 23 -1.67 -1.78 11.87
CA TRP A 23 -3.04 -2.07 12.30
C TRP A 23 -3.88 -0.82 12.55
N LEU A 24 -3.27 0.35 12.78
CA LEU A 24 -4.00 1.57 13.15
C LEU A 24 -5.11 1.94 12.15
N PRO A 25 -4.87 1.94 10.82
CA PRO A 25 -5.94 2.25 9.86
C PRO A 25 -7.06 1.21 9.84
N LEU A 26 -6.80 0.00 10.35
CA LEU A 26 -7.74 -1.13 10.35
C LEU A 26 -8.54 -1.22 11.65
N ILE A 27 -8.11 -0.57 12.73
CA ILE A 27 -8.83 -0.58 14.01
C ILE A 27 -10.29 -0.12 13.84
N PRO A 28 -10.59 1.00 13.15
CA PRO A 28 -11.98 1.42 12.95
C PRO A 28 -12.79 0.39 12.15
N ALA A 29 -12.19 -0.20 11.11
CA ALA A 29 -12.84 -1.21 10.27
C ALA A 29 -13.18 -2.47 11.08
N LEU A 30 -12.21 -2.96 11.86
CA LEU A 30 -12.40 -4.08 12.78
C LEU A 30 -13.46 -3.78 13.85
N ALA A 31 -13.48 -2.56 14.40
CA ALA A 31 -14.46 -2.17 15.41
C ALA A 31 -15.88 -2.17 14.84
N VAL A 32 -16.07 -1.62 13.64
CA VAL A 32 -17.38 -1.61 12.95
C VAL A 32 -17.81 -3.03 12.58
N ALA A 33 -16.91 -3.82 11.99
CA ALA A 33 -17.18 -5.21 11.66
C ALA A 33 -17.58 -6.04 12.89
N ASN A 34 -16.84 -5.92 13.99
CA ASN A 34 -17.15 -6.63 15.23
C ASN A 34 -18.46 -6.12 15.87
N SER A 35 -18.76 -4.82 15.79
CA SER A 35 -20.04 -4.28 16.27
C SER A 35 -21.22 -4.91 15.54
N ILE A 36 -21.08 -5.13 14.24
CA ILE A 36 -22.10 -5.73 13.39
C ILE A 36 -22.27 -7.21 13.72
N ASP A 37 -21.18 -7.93 13.98
CA ASP A 37 -21.23 -9.32 14.43
C ASP A 37 -21.92 -9.47 15.77
N VAL A 38 -21.54 -8.64 16.75
CA VAL A 38 -22.15 -8.64 18.08
C VAL A 38 -23.64 -8.32 18.01
N SER A 39 -24.07 -7.42 17.11
CA SER A 39 -25.50 -7.10 16.92
C SER A 39 -26.34 -8.26 16.37
N ARG A 40 -25.69 -9.33 15.88
CA ARG A 40 -26.33 -10.53 15.33
C ARG A 40 -25.93 -11.81 16.09
N ASP A 41 -25.51 -11.66 17.35
CA ASP A 41 -25.08 -12.74 18.22
C ASP A 41 -23.89 -13.56 17.67
N VAL A 42 -23.13 -13.02 16.71
CA VAL A 42 -21.90 -13.61 16.19
C VAL A 42 -20.74 -13.19 17.09
N VAL A 43 -20.19 -14.15 17.83
CA VAL A 43 -19.09 -13.88 18.78
C VAL A 43 -17.73 -13.77 18.06
N SER A 44 -17.60 -14.39 16.89
CA SER A 44 -16.37 -14.38 16.10
C SER A 44 -16.65 -14.78 14.64
N ALA A 45 -15.82 -14.32 13.70
CA ALA A 45 -15.85 -14.81 12.32
C ALA A 45 -15.62 -16.33 12.20
N ALA A 46 -15.07 -16.97 13.23
CA ALA A 46 -14.86 -18.42 13.30
C ALA A 46 -15.93 -19.16 14.14
N SER A 47 -16.97 -18.48 14.61
CA SER A 47 -18.02 -19.13 15.39
C SER A 47 -18.93 -19.99 14.50
N HIS A 48 -19.55 -21.00 15.10
CA HIS A 48 -20.49 -21.89 14.41
C HIS A 48 -21.72 -21.18 13.84
N ASN A 49 -22.00 -19.94 14.27
CA ASN A 49 -23.10 -19.10 13.78
C ASN A 49 -22.63 -17.91 12.93
N ALA A 50 -21.36 -17.88 12.49
CA ALA A 50 -20.81 -16.77 11.72
C ALA A 50 -21.55 -16.48 10.40
N PHE A 51 -22.26 -17.47 9.84
CA PHE A 51 -23.12 -17.30 8.67
C PHE A 51 -24.33 -16.39 8.92
N ALA A 52 -24.69 -16.11 10.18
CA ALA A 52 -25.77 -15.19 10.53
C ALA A 52 -25.45 -13.73 10.16
N SER A 53 -24.16 -13.39 9.97
CA SER A 53 -23.73 -12.08 9.48
C SER A 53 -23.32 -12.05 8.00
N SER A 54 -23.39 -13.17 7.27
CA SER A 54 -23.17 -13.21 5.82
C SER A 54 -24.20 -12.39 5.05
N GLY A 55 -23.77 -11.68 4.00
CA GLY A 55 -24.62 -10.78 3.22
C GLY A 55 -24.82 -9.39 3.84
N TYR A 56 -24.37 -9.16 5.08
CA TYR A 56 -24.50 -7.87 5.75
C TYR A 56 -23.25 -7.00 5.70
N PHE A 57 -22.16 -7.47 5.08
CA PHE A 57 -21.01 -6.63 4.81
C PHE A 57 -21.39 -5.51 3.81
N LEU A 58 -22.11 -5.86 2.73
CA LEU A 58 -22.72 -4.90 1.81
C LEU A 58 -24.07 -4.38 2.30
N GLY A 59 -24.80 -5.17 3.10
CA GLY A 59 -26.07 -4.75 3.69
C GLY A 59 -25.94 -3.64 4.75
N THR A 60 -24.72 -3.35 5.23
CA THR A 60 -24.44 -2.31 6.24
C THR A 60 -23.51 -1.25 5.64
N PRO A 61 -24.02 -0.08 5.23
CA PRO A 61 -23.24 0.95 4.53
C PRO A 61 -21.99 1.40 5.29
N GLU A 62 -22.05 1.40 6.62
CA GLU A 62 -20.94 1.79 7.49
C GLU A 62 -19.76 0.83 7.38
N ASN A 63 -20.01 -0.48 7.30
CA ASN A 63 -18.96 -1.49 7.19
C ASN A 63 -18.22 -1.35 5.87
N PHE A 64 -19.00 -1.26 4.79
CA PHE A 64 -18.47 -1.05 3.46
C PHE A 64 -17.69 0.27 3.38
N ALA A 65 -18.25 1.38 3.87
CA ALA A 65 -17.60 2.68 3.83
C ALA A 65 -16.25 2.71 4.57
N VAL A 66 -16.18 2.15 5.78
CA VAL A 66 -14.93 2.15 6.57
C VAL A 66 -13.88 1.23 5.95
N CYS A 67 -14.27 0.06 5.43
CA CYS A 67 -13.37 -0.84 4.73
C CYS A 67 -12.85 -0.23 3.41
N THR A 68 -13.73 0.42 2.63
CA THR A 68 -13.37 1.12 1.40
C THR A 68 -12.47 2.33 1.69
N PHE A 69 -12.72 3.07 2.77
CA PHE A 69 -11.86 4.17 3.18
C PHE A 69 -10.44 3.69 3.50
N ALA A 70 -10.30 2.62 4.30
CA ALA A 70 -9.00 2.04 4.61
C ALA A 70 -8.27 1.59 3.32
N ALA A 71 -8.98 0.93 2.41
CA ALA A 71 -8.45 0.54 1.10
C ALA A 71 -8.00 1.74 0.26
N PHE A 72 -8.77 2.82 0.25
CA PHE A 72 -8.44 4.04 -0.48
C PHE A 72 -7.19 4.73 0.09
N VAL A 73 -7.05 4.78 1.41
CA VAL A 73 -5.85 5.30 2.08
C VAL A 73 -4.64 4.47 1.69
N GLY A 74 -4.74 3.15 1.75
CA GLY A 74 -3.67 2.25 1.30
C GLY A 74 -3.32 2.44 -0.17
N TRP A 75 -4.31 2.52 -1.06
CA TRP A 75 -4.07 2.75 -2.49
C TRP A 75 -3.36 4.08 -2.75
N THR A 76 -3.83 5.16 -2.12
CA THR A 76 -3.23 6.50 -2.26
C THR A 76 -1.79 6.52 -1.76
N TRP A 77 -1.52 5.86 -0.64
CA TRP A 77 -0.18 5.74 -0.07
C TRP A 77 0.78 4.93 -0.96
N GLY A 78 0.30 3.81 -1.51
CA GLY A 78 1.05 2.99 -2.46
C GLY A 78 1.38 3.76 -3.75
N TRP A 79 0.41 4.48 -4.31
CA TRP A 79 0.63 5.29 -5.52
C TRP A 79 1.65 6.40 -5.29
N TRP A 80 1.61 7.03 -4.11
CA TRP A 80 2.60 8.03 -3.72
C TRP A 80 4.01 7.44 -3.61
N ASN A 81 4.18 6.31 -2.92
CA ASN A 81 5.47 5.62 -2.84
C ASN A 81 6.02 5.25 -4.23
N PHE A 82 5.17 4.70 -5.11
CA PHE A 82 5.54 4.39 -6.49
C PHE A 82 5.98 5.65 -7.25
N TRP A 83 5.17 6.70 -7.22
CA TRP A 83 5.48 7.96 -7.90
C TRP A 83 6.80 8.55 -7.42
N LYS A 84 7.01 8.62 -6.10
CA LYS A 84 8.23 9.14 -5.49
C LYS A 84 9.47 8.38 -5.97
N LEU A 85 9.45 7.05 -5.86
CA LEU A 85 10.60 6.21 -6.21
C LEU A 85 10.88 6.26 -7.70
N ASN A 86 9.83 6.27 -8.54
CA ASN A 86 9.98 6.48 -9.97
C ASN A 86 10.61 7.85 -10.31
N SER A 87 10.19 8.92 -9.65
CA SER A 87 10.78 10.26 -9.81
C SER A 87 12.25 10.29 -9.41
N ILE A 88 12.63 9.64 -8.30
CA ILE A 88 14.03 9.54 -7.87
C ILE A 88 14.84 8.68 -8.85
N MET A 89 14.30 7.54 -9.29
CA MET A 89 14.94 6.69 -10.28
C MET A 89 15.21 7.42 -11.60
N GLN A 90 14.29 8.28 -12.05
CA GLN A 90 14.48 9.09 -13.26
C GLN A 90 15.62 10.11 -13.15
N MET A 91 15.97 10.52 -11.92
CA MET A 91 17.11 11.41 -11.65
C MET A 91 18.43 10.64 -11.55
N LEU A 92 18.38 9.40 -11.08
CA LEU A 92 19.56 8.53 -10.92
C LEU A 92 19.96 7.81 -12.20
N THR A 93 19.02 7.54 -13.11
CA THR A 93 19.28 6.74 -14.30
C THR A 93 20.13 7.53 -15.31
N PRO A 94 21.33 7.06 -15.68
CA PRO A 94 22.15 7.72 -16.68
C PRO A 94 21.51 7.57 -18.07
N ILE A 95 21.68 8.60 -18.90
CA ILE A 95 21.07 8.65 -20.25
C ILE A 95 22.13 8.30 -21.28
N LEU A 96 21.81 7.35 -22.16
CA LEU A 96 22.62 7.07 -23.34
C LEU A 96 22.18 8.00 -24.47
N VAL A 97 23.08 8.84 -24.94
CA VAL A 97 22.83 9.73 -26.08
C VAL A 97 23.74 9.33 -27.22
N LYS A 98 23.15 9.20 -28.42
CA LYS A 98 23.91 8.98 -29.64
C LYS A 98 24.52 10.31 -30.07
N ASP A 99 25.85 10.35 -30.19
CA ASP A 99 26.50 11.56 -30.70
C ASP A 99 26.07 11.81 -32.15
N SER A 100 25.64 13.05 -32.41
CA SER A 100 25.19 13.49 -33.73
C SER A 100 26.35 13.71 -34.70
N GLN A 101 27.59 13.85 -34.18
CA GLN A 101 28.78 14.11 -34.99
C GLN A 101 29.56 12.85 -35.34
N SER A 102 29.52 11.81 -34.50
CA SER A 102 30.13 10.52 -34.76
C SER A 102 29.06 9.42 -34.76
N SER A 103 28.73 8.90 -35.94
CA SER A 103 27.59 7.99 -36.15
C SER A 103 27.66 6.65 -35.38
N CYS A 104 28.76 6.39 -34.66
CA CYS A 104 29.06 5.11 -34.03
C CYS A 104 29.42 5.20 -32.53
N GLU A 105 29.52 6.38 -31.92
CA GLU A 105 29.83 6.49 -30.48
C GLU A 105 28.58 6.83 -29.67
N VAL A 106 28.34 6.02 -28.64
CA VAL A 106 27.27 6.23 -27.67
C VAL A 106 27.92 6.84 -26.43
N GLN A 107 27.53 8.06 -26.08
CA GLN A 107 28.02 8.73 -24.89
C GLN A 107 27.06 8.46 -23.73
N LEU A 108 27.62 7.98 -22.60
CA LEU A 108 26.89 7.90 -21.34
C LEU A 108 26.93 9.29 -20.69
N LEU A 109 25.77 9.94 -20.59
CA LEU A 109 25.65 11.18 -19.82
C LEU A 109 25.62 10.86 -18.32
N PRO A 110 26.14 11.78 -17.49
CA PRO A 110 26.00 11.66 -16.04
C PRO A 110 24.53 11.59 -15.62
N PRO A 111 24.25 11.07 -14.41
CA PRO A 111 22.92 11.15 -13.82
C PRO A 111 22.38 12.58 -13.82
N LYS A 112 21.07 12.75 -14.02
CA LYS A 112 20.43 14.08 -14.13
C LYS A 112 20.55 14.91 -12.86
N TYR A 113 20.77 14.28 -11.70
CA TYR A 113 20.96 15.00 -10.45
C TYR A 113 22.27 15.78 -10.38
N GLU A 114 23.25 15.47 -11.25
CA GLU A 114 24.52 16.21 -11.32
C GLU A 114 24.37 17.55 -12.07
N ASP A 115 23.25 17.76 -12.76
CA ASP A 115 22.89 19.04 -13.37
C ASP A 115 22.17 19.93 -12.32
N ASP A 116 22.81 21.03 -11.93
CA ASP A 116 22.33 21.98 -10.93
C ASP A 116 20.95 22.58 -11.28
N ASP A 117 20.67 22.82 -12.56
CA ASP A 117 19.41 23.42 -13.00
C ASP A 117 18.26 22.39 -12.92
N LEU A 118 18.54 21.13 -13.27
CA LEU A 118 17.57 20.05 -13.10
C LEU A 118 17.33 19.73 -11.63
N LEU A 119 18.39 19.69 -10.81
CA LEU A 119 18.29 19.41 -9.38
C LEU A 119 17.49 20.50 -8.65
N ARG A 120 17.68 21.78 -8.99
CA ARG A 120 16.94 22.90 -8.38
C ARG A 120 15.45 22.89 -8.70
N ASN A 121 15.07 22.40 -9.88
CA ASN A 121 13.68 22.33 -10.32
C ASN A 121 13.00 21.00 -9.96
N PHE A 122 13.74 20.05 -9.38
CA PHE A 122 13.22 18.76 -8.99
C PHE A 122 12.50 18.85 -7.64
N ASP A 123 11.19 18.59 -7.63
CA ASP A 123 10.39 18.44 -6.42
C ASP A 123 9.77 17.04 -6.38
N SER A 124 10.30 16.21 -5.49
CA SER A 124 9.76 14.87 -5.23
C SER A 124 8.75 14.87 -4.07
N SER A 125 8.43 16.01 -3.45
CA SER A 125 7.61 16.09 -2.23
C SER A 125 6.44 17.08 -2.33
N PRO A 126 5.54 16.99 -3.33
CA PRO A 126 4.49 17.97 -3.53
C PRO A 126 3.37 17.88 -2.48
N GLY A 127 2.82 19.05 -2.12
CA GLY A 127 1.57 19.18 -1.36
C GLY A 127 1.61 18.58 0.05
N ILE A 128 0.56 17.81 0.38
CA ILE A 128 0.37 17.15 1.69
C ILE A 128 1.53 16.21 2.02
N PHE A 129 2.07 15.49 1.03
CA PHE A 129 3.16 14.55 1.26
C PHE A 129 4.46 15.27 1.66
N GLY A 130 4.72 16.46 1.11
CA GLY A 130 5.82 17.30 1.57
C GLY A 130 5.65 17.77 3.02
N TRP A 131 4.42 18.00 3.47
CA TRP A 131 4.17 18.27 4.89
C TRP A 131 4.46 17.03 5.74
N ILE A 132 3.98 15.85 5.36
CA ILE A 132 4.24 14.59 6.07
C ILE A 132 5.74 14.31 6.17
N GLU A 133 6.46 14.39 5.05
CA GLU A 133 7.91 14.19 5.01
C GLU A 133 8.65 15.16 5.92
N SER A 134 8.22 16.43 5.98
CA SER A 134 8.86 17.42 6.86
C SER A 134 8.76 17.10 8.35
N GLN A 135 7.79 16.27 8.77
CA GLN A 135 7.66 15.87 10.17
C GLN A 135 8.68 14.80 10.57
N PHE A 136 9.22 14.06 9.60
CA PHE A 136 10.13 12.94 9.84
C PHE A 136 11.49 13.10 9.16
N GLY A 137 11.65 14.16 8.35
CA GLY A 137 12.83 14.39 7.53
C GLY A 137 14.00 14.99 8.29
N GLU A 138 15.18 14.82 7.70
CA GLU A 138 16.42 15.41 8.17
C GLU A 138 17.07 16.25 7.05
N PRO A 139 17.84 17.31 7.37
CA PRO A 139 18.51 18.10 6.35
C PRO A 139 19.43 17.24 5.47
N ALA A 140 19.34 17.39 4.15
CA ALA A 140 20.20 16.67 3.22
C ALA A 140 21.67 17.10 3.40
N THR A 141 22.57 16.11 3.52
CA THR A 141 24.02 16.28 3.67
C THR A 141 24.76 16.18 2.35
N ASN A 142 24.15 15.55 1.33
CA ASN A 142 24.71 15.39 -0.01
C ASN A 142 23.63 15.57 -1.10
N ASP A 143 24.04 15.68 -2.37
CA ASP A 143 23.11 15.91 -3.48
C ASP A 143 22.19 14.72 -3.78
N GLN A 144 22.60 13.51 -3.42
CA GLN A 144 21.74 12.32 -3.55
C GLN A 144 20.59 12.34 -2.53
N GLU A 145 20.84 12.81 -1.32
CA GLU A 145 19.83 12.99 -0.28
C GLU A 145 18.84 14.10 -0.62
N ARG A 146 19.26 15.11 -1.39
CA ARG A 146 18.36 16.15 -1.91
C ARG A 146 17.26 15.58 -2.81
N LEU A 147 17.50 14.44 -3.46
CA LEU A 147 16.48 13.76 -4.28
C LEU A 147 15.30 13.25 -3.46
N PHE A 148 15.48 13.01 -2.17
CA PHE A 148 14.38 12.63 -1.28
C PHE A 148 13.52 13.81 -0.86
N GLY A 149 13.84 15.02 -1.32
CA GLY A 149 13.08 16.25 -1.05
C GLY A 149 13.14 16.61 0.42
N LYS A 150 11.98 16.79 1.06
CA LYS A 150 11.90 17.20 2.46
C LYS A 150 12.30 16.12 3.46
N ALA A 151 12.35 14.87 3.04
CA ALA A 151 12.89 13.78 3.86
C ALA A 151 14.42 13.85 4.00
N GLY A 152 15.11 14.42 3.01
CA GLY A 152 16.57 14.61 2.98
C GLY A 152 17.36 13.36 3.38
N ALA A 153 18.20 13.49 4.42
CA ALA A 153 19.11 12.41 4.86
C ALA A 153 18.38 11.16 5.38
N ALA A 154 17.21 11.34 6.00
CA ALA A 154 16.36 10.24 6.47
C ALA A 154 15.60 9.53 5.33
N GLY A 155 15.64 10.07 4.11
CA GLY A 155 14.89 9.61 2.95
C GLY A 155 14.94 8.10 2.73
N PRO A 156 16.11 7.49 2.49
CA PRO A 156 16.21 6.06 2.20
C PRO A 156 15.52 5.18 3.26
N GLU A 157 15.74 5.48 4.54
CA GLU A 157 15.15 4.71 5.63
C GLU A 157 13.64 4.92 5.75
N LEU A 158 13.17 6.16 5.60
CA LEU A 158 11.76 6.50 5.63
C LEU A 158 10.98 5.81 4.51
N TYR A 159 11.52 5.78 3.29
CA TYR A 159 10.82 5.13 2.17
C TYR A 159 10.83 3.61 2.28
N ILE A 160 11.91 2.99 2.79
CA ILE A 160 11.90 1.54 3.08
C ILE A 160 10.80 1.23 4.11
N LYS A 161 10.72 2.00 5.21
CA LYS A 161 9.67 1.86 6.22
C LYS A 161 8.27 2.11 5.65
N SER A 162 8.13 3.08 4.74
CA SER A 162 6.88 3.41 4.06
C SER A 162 6.39 2.29 3.13
N ILE A 163 7.28 1.71 2.31
CA ILE A 163 6.98 0.56 1.44
C ILE A 163 6.59 -0.64 2.29
N LYS A 164 7.35 -0.91 3.35
CA LYS A 164 7.04 -1.99 4.30
C LYS A 164 5.66 -1.80 4.93
N PHE A 165 5.35 -0.59 5.39
CA PHE A 165 4.03 -0.25 5.92
C PHE A 165 2.93 -0.49 4.87
N GLN A 166 3.15 -0.08 3.62
CA GLN A 166 2.21 -0.30 2.53
C GLN A 166 1.95 -1.79 2.27
N ILE A 167 2.99 -2.60 2.15
CA ILE A 167 2.87 -4.05 1.90
C ILE A 167 2.05 -4.70 3.01
N TRP A 168 2.39 -4.41 4.26
CA TRP A 168 1.66 -4.96 5.40
C TRP A 168 0.24 -4.44 5.48
N LEU A 169 -0.01 -3.17 5.15
CA LEU A 169 -1.35 -2.60 5.12
C LEU A 169 -2.22 -3.34 4.11
N VAL A 170 -1.69 -3.64 2.91
CA VAL A 170 -2.38 -4.41 1.86
C VAL A 170 -2.63 -5.86 2.30
N ILE A 171 -1.65 -6.53 2.92
CA ILE A 171 -1.82 -7.91 3.43
C ILE A 171 -2.90 -7.95 4.50
N SER A 172 -2.83 -7.08 5.51
CA SER A 172 -3.81 -7.04 6.59
C SER A 172 -5.21 -6.69 6.09
N GLN A 173 -5.29 -5.87 5.05
CA GLN A 173 -6.50 -5.57 4.31
C GLN A 173 -7.09 -6.81 3.62
N ILE A 174 -6.28 -7.58 2.88
CA ILE A 174 -6.73 -8.84 2.26
C ILE A 174 -7.28 -9.81 3.33
N VAL A 175 -6.57 -9.93 4.46
CA VAL A 175 -7.00 -10.78 5.58
C VAL A 175 -8.32 -10.29 6.17
N LEU A 176 -8.48 -8.98 6.39
CA LEU A 176 -9.72 -8.39 6.88
C LEU A 176 -10.89 -8.70 5.94
N TRP A 177 -10.76 -8.35 4.66
CA TRP A 177 -11.81 -8.61 3.67
C TRP A 177 -12.11 -10.11 3.51
N GLY A 178 -11.10 -10.97 3.57
CA GLY A 178 -11.27 -12.42 3.46
C GLY A 178 -11.98 -13.05 4.67
N THR A 179 -11.73 -12.54 5.87
CA THR A 179 -12.41 -12.99 7.10
C THR A 179 -13.84 -12.48 7.22
N GLN A 180 -14.11 -11.29 6.67
CA GLN A 180 -15.43 -10.66 6.74
C GLN A 180 -16.39 -11.14 5.65
N ILE A 181 -15.89 -11.48 4.45
CA ILE A 181 -16.70 -11.90 3.32
C ILE A 181 -16.54 -13.40 3.07
N VAL A 182 -15.36 -13.83 2.60
CA VAL A 182 -15.16 -15.18 2.04
C VAL A 182 -15.36 -16.29 3.07
N ALA A 183 -14.74 -16.18 4.24
CA ALA A 183 -14.83 -17.24 5.25
C ALA A 183 -16.27 -17.47 5.72
N ARG A 184 -17.07 -16.40 5.83
CA ARG A 184 -18.46 -16.45 6.27
C ARG A 184 -19.37 -16.97 5.17
N ASP A 185 -19.22 -16.43 3.97
CA ASP A 185 -20.07 -16.74 2.83
C ASP A 185 -19.85 -18.15 2.30
N ILE A 186 -18.59 -18.62 2.28
CA ILE A 186 -18.30 -20.04 1.98
C ILE A 186 -18.90 -20.95 3.06
N SER A 187 -18.79 -20.58 4.34
CA SER A 187 -19.40 -21.37 5.42
C SER A 187 -20.92 -21.42 5.29
N ALA A 188 -21.57 -20.30 4.95
CA ALA A 188 -23.01 -20.23 4.70
C ALA A 188 -23.43 -21.11 3.50
N LEU A 189 -22.69 -21.05 2.39
CA LEU A 189 -22.98 -21.83 1.17
C LEU A 189 -22.74 -23.34 1.36
N THR A 190 -21.64 -23.72 2.00
CA THR A 190 -21.23 -25.14 2.14
C THR A 190 -22.02 -25.88 3.21
N GLN A 191 -22.49 -25.20 4.26
CA GLN A 191 -23.25 -25.82 5.34
C GLN A 191 -24.77 -25.85 5.07
N HIS A 192 -25.22 -25.38 3.90
CA HIS A 192 -26.64 -25.25 3.55
C HIS A 192 -27.45 -24.62 4.69
N ALA A 193 -26.91 -23.54 5.27
CA ALA A 193 -27.49 -22.93 6.45
C ALA A 193 -28.90 -22.41 6.14
N ASP A 194 -29.91 -22.90 6.88
CA ASP A 194 -31.30 -22.42 6.74
C ASP A 194 -31.47 -20.95 7.18
N ASN A 195 -30.48 -20.40 7.91
CA ASN A 195 -30.47 -19.05 8.46
C ASN A 195 -29.26 -18.24 7.95
N VAL A 196 -29.19 -18.01 6.64
CA VAL A 196 -28.25 -17.03 6.06
C VAL A 196 -28.74 -15.61 6.37
N GLY A 197 -27.84 -14.72 6.77
CA GLY A 197 -28.17 -13.33 7.13
C GLY A 197 -28.92 -12.59 6.02
N ASN A 198 -28.28 -12.44 4.85
CA ASN A 198 -28.94 -11.93 3.64
C ASN A 198 -28.46 -12.72 2.39
N PRO A 199 -29.23 -13.71 1.90
CA PRO A 199 -28.81 -14.57 0.80
C PRO A 199 -28.69 -13.83 -0.54
N ASP A 200 -29.46 -12.76 -0.76
CA ASP A 200 -29.45 -12.01 -2.01
C ASP A 200 -28.13 -11.23 -2.23
N LEU A 201 -27.42 -10.93 -1.13
CA LEU A 201 -26.17 -10.16 -1.15
C LEU A 201 -24.91 -11.02 -1.12
N LEU A 202 -25.03 -12.33 -0.97
CA LEU A 202 -23.90 -13.24 -0.83
C LEU A 202 -23.03 -13.29 -2.12
N VAL A 203 -23.66 -13.41 -3.29
CA VAL A 203 -22.95 -13.38 -4.57
C VAL A 203 -22.31 -12.00 -4.84
N PRO A 204 -23.03 -10.87 -4.67
CA PRO A 204 -22.42 -9.55 -4.71
C PRO A 204 -21.21 -9.37 -3.78
N GLU A 205 -21.26 -9.86 -2.54
CA GLU A 205 -20.15 -9.78 -1.59
C GLU A 205 -18.91 -10.50 -2.11
N LEU A 206 -19.06 -11.74 -2.59
CA LEU A 206 -17.97 -12.51 -3.20
C LEU A 206 -17.38 -11.82 -4.44
N MET A 207 -18.22 -11.19 -5.28
CA MET A 207 -17.75 -10.42 -6.43
C MET A 207 -16.93 -9.20 -6.01
N VAL A 208 -17.39 -8.46 -5.01
CA VAL A 208 -16.66 -7.30 -4.46
C VAL A 208 -15.33 -7.74 -3.86
N PHE A 209 -15.30 -8.85 -3.12
CA PHE A 209 -14.05 -9.43 -2.62
C PHE A 209 -13.09 -9.81 -3.75
N GLY A 210 -13.59 -10.48 -4.80
CA GLY A 210 -12.77 -10.86 -5.95
C GLY A 210 -12.16 -9.65 -6.65
N PHE A 211 -12.95 -8.60 -6.88
CA PHE A 211 -12.46 -7.33 -7.43
C PHE A 211 -11.42 -6.70 -6.52
N TYR A 212 -11.66 -6.71 -5.20
CA TYR A 212 -10.74 -6.17 -4.22
C TYR A 212 -9.38 -6.88 -4.20
N VAL A 213 -9.38 -8.21 -4.26
CA VAL A 213 -8.14 -9.00 -4.34
C VAL A 213 -7.38 -8.70 -5.62
N LEU A 214 -8.06 -8.54 -6.75
CA LEU A 214 -7.41 -8.17 -8.01
C LEU A 214 -6.74 -6.78 -7.92
N VAL A 215 -7.43 -5.80 -7.34
CA VAL A 215 -6.87 -4.46 -7.11
C VAL A 215 -5.68 -4.52 -6.15
N SER A 216 -5.80 -5.29 -5.06
CA SER A 216 -4.73 -5.45 -4.07
C SER A 216 -3.50 -6.17 -4.63
N ALA A 217 -3.71 -7.19 -5.47
CA ALA A 217 -2.64 -7.87 -6.18
C ALA A 217 -1.96 -6.93 -7.19
N GLY A 218 -2.73 -6.10 -7.90
CA GLY A 218 -2.19 -5.03 -8.74
C GLY A 218 -1.36 -4.03 -7.95
N GLN A 219 -1.81 -3.62 -6.76
CA GLN A 219 -1.06 -2.73 -5.87
C GLN A 219 0.26 -3.35 -5.41
N LEU A 220 0.26 -4.64 -5.03
CA LEU A 220 1.49 -5.36 -4.67
C LEU A 220 2.44 -5.49 -5.86
N GLY A 221 1.92 -5.70 -7.08
CA GLY A 221 2.74 -5.73 -8.29
C GLY A 221 3.34 -4.37 -8.68
N LEU A 222 2.77 -3.26 -8.16
CA LEU A 222 3.29 -1.91 -8.32
C LEU A 222 4.23 -1.51 -7.17
N ALA A 223 4.35 -2.32 -6.12
CA ALA A 223 5.35 -2.11 -5.08
C ALA A 223 6.74 -2.38 -5.69
N PRO A 224 7.66 -1.40 -5.68
CA PRO A 224 8.97 -1.49 -6.33
C PRO A 224 9.94 -2.44 -5.63
#